data_AF-A0A2N6ENL4-F1
#
_entry.id   AF-A0A2N6ENL4-F1
#
_cell.length_a   1.000
_cell.length_b   1.000
_cell.length_c   1.000
_cell.angle_alpha   90.00
_cell.angle_beta   90.00
_cell.angle_gamma   90.00
#
_symmetry.space_group_name_H-M   'P 1'
#
loop_
_entity.id
_entity.type
_entity.pdbx_description
1 polymer ?
#
loop_
_entity_poly.entity_id
_entity_poly.type
_entity_poly.pdbx_seq_one_letter_code
_entity_poly.pdbx_strand_id
1 'polypeptide(L)' 'MAAPPEKQELNPLCRKCLRPCKQPSTCLLISCPRYQPPPFKIETPKFSQLDLFATPKKRK' A
#
# COMPACT_ATOMS: atom_id res chain seq x y z
N MET A 1 -5.46 10.31 -24.31
CA MET A 1 -5.12 9.42 -23.17
C MET A 1 -4.05 10.15 -22.36
N ALA A 2 -4.34 10.54 -21.12
CA ALA A 2 -3.37 11.24 -20.28
C ALA A 2 -2.19 10.31 -19.96
N ALA A 3 -0.97 10.79 -20.10
CA ALA A 3 0.23 10.05 -19.73
C ALA A 3 0.13 9.62 -18.25
N PRO A 4 0.54 8.38 -17.90
CA PRO A 4 0.61 7.98 -16.50
C PRO A 4 1.57 8.95 -15.79
N PRO A 5 1.20 9.49 -14.62
CA PRO A 5 2.07 10.43 -13.91
C PRO A 5 3.40 9.74 -13.65
N GLU A 6 4.50 10.42 -13.99
CA GLU A 6 5.85 10.01 -13.60
C GLU A 6 5.84 9.59 -12.13
N LYS A 7 6.56 8.52 -11.80
CA LYS A 7 6.60 7.94 -10.45
C LYS A 7 7.24 8.94 -9.48
N GLN A 8 6.47 9.91 -9.04
CA GLN A 8 6.89 10.90 -8.05
C GLN A 8 7.11 10.17 -6.72
N GLU A 9 8.29 10.35 -6.15
CA GLU A 9 8.58 9.79 -4.84
C GLU A 9 7.65 10.39 -3.80
N LEU A 10 6.96 9.54 -3.05
CA LEU A 10 6.00 9.97 -2.04
C LEU A 10 6.68 10.17 -0.70
N ASN A 11 6.16 11.11 0.10
CA ASN A 11 6.61 11.30 1.47
C ASN A 11 6.31 10.06 2.35
N PRO A 12 7.06 9.83 3.45
CA PRO A 12 6.97 8.59 4.23
C PRO A 12 5.60 8.38 4.89
N LEU A 13 4.88 9.45 5.25
CA LEU A 13 3.51 9.35 5.78
C LEU A 13 2.52 8.89 4.70
N CYS A 14 2.59 9.49 3.51
CA CYS A 14 1.74 9.16 2.38
C CYS A 14 2.00 7.74 1.86
N ARG A 15 3.22 7.21 1.98
CA ARG A 15 3.51 5.79 1.66
C ARG A 15 2.68 4.82 2.50
N LYS A 16 2.46 5.13 3.78
CA LYS A 16 1.69 4.29 4.72
C LYS A 16 0.19 4.59 4.74
N CYS A 17 -0.23 5.73 4.20
CA CYS A 17 -1.62 6.16 4.20
C CYS A 17 -2.45 5.43 3.13
N LEU A 18 -3.70 5.07 3.40
CA LEU A 18 -4.60 4.47 2.41
C LEU A 18 -5.22 5.47 1.41
N ARG A 19 -5.09 6.79 1.64
CA ARG A 19 -5.74 7.82 0.81
C ARG A 19 -5.05 8.04 -0.55
N PRO A 20 -5.81 8.49 -1.57
CA PRO A 20 -5.27 8.77 -2.92
C PRO A 20 -4.59 10.13 -3.07
N CYS A 21 -4.73 11.06 -2.11
CA CYS A 21 -4.22 12.43 -2.18
C CYS A 21 -2.69 12.55 -1.99
N LYS A 22 -1.93 11.53 -2.40
CA LYS A 22 -0.50 11.34 -2.09
C LYS A 22 0.31 12.61 -2.41
N GLN A 23 1.14 13.04 -1.46
CA GLN A 23 1.99 14.21 -1.62
C GLN A 23 3.43 13.83 -1.97
N PRO A 24 4.14 14.69 -2.73
CA PRO A 24 5.52 14.44 -3.12
C PRO A 24 6.46 14.44 -1.90
N SER A 25 7.63 13.81 -2.05
CA SER A 25 8.67 13.69 -1.02
C SER A 25 9.22 15.03 -0.54
N THR A 26 9.13 16.07 -1.36
CA THR A 26 9.48 17.46 -1.02
C THR A 26 8.59 18.03 0.09
N CYS A 27 7.37 17.52 0.27
CA CYS A 27 6.48 17.90 1.35
C CYS A 27 6.74 17.06 2.61
N LEU A 28 7.68 17.52 3.45
CA LEU A 28 7.99 16.92 4.74
C LEU A 28 6.93 17.28 5.78
N LEU A 29 5.87 16.47 5.86
CA LEU A 29 4.86 16.58 6.91
C LEU A 29 5.28 15.76 8.13
N ILE A 30 5.25 16.37 9.31
CA ILE A 30 5.42 15.67 10.61
C ILE A 30 4.15 14.90 10.95
N SER A 31 2.98 15.48 10.67
CA SER A 31 1.67 14.85 10.86
C SER A 31 0.70 15.28 9.75
N CYS A 32 -0.20 14.38 9.36
CA CYS A 32 -1.25 14.67 8.38
C CYS A 32 -2.61 14.50 9.08
N PRO A 33 -3.47 15.55 9.14
CA PRO A 33 -4.78 15.48 9.80
C PRO A 33 -5.75 14.52 9.10
N ARG A 34 -5.45 14.17 7.85
CA ARG A 34 -6.24 13.26 7.00
C ARG A 34 -5.63 11.85 6.93
N TYR A 35 -4.60 11.56 7.72
CA TYR A 35 -3.92 10.27 7.68
C TYR A 35 -4.87 9.12 8.02
N GLN A 36 -4.92 8.13 7.14
CA GLN A 36 -5.68 6.91 7.37
C GLN A 36 -4.71 5.72 7.41
N PRO A 37 -4.44 5.16 8.60
CA PRO A 37 -3.56 4.01 8.73
C PRO A 37 -4.17 2.76 8.09
N PRO A 38 -3.34 1.77 7.71
CA PRO A 38 -3.84 0.46 7.33
C PRO A 38 -4.53 -0.22 8.52
N PRO A 39 -5.57 -1.03 8.28
CA PRO A 39 -6.34 -1.69 9.34
C PRO A 39 -5.52 -2.68 10.18
N PHE A 40 -4.42 -3.18 9.62
CA PHE A 40 -3.51 -4.10 10.30
C PHE A 40 -2.06 -3.66 10.10
N LYS A 41 -1.19 -3.96 11.07
CA LYS A 41 0.26 -3.77 10.96
C LYS A 41 0.87 -4.87 10.08
N ILE A 42 0.47 -4.91 8.82
CA ILE A 42 0.98 -5.87 7.84
C ILE A 42 1.84 -5.09 6.86
N GLU A 43 3.14 -5.40 6.81
CA GLU A 43 4.09 -4.73 5.91
C GLU A 43 3.84 -5.08 4.43
N THR A 44 3.42 -6.32 4.18
CA THR A 44 3.06 -6.82 2.85
C THR A 44 1.74 -7.56 2.93
N PRO A 45 0.67 -7.10 2.26
CA PRO A 45 -0.62 -7.78 2.32
C PRO A 45 -0.47 -9.19 1.74
N LYS A 46 -0.55 -10.21 2.60
CA LYS A 46 -0.62 -11.61 2.17
C LYS A 46 -2.04 -11.87 1.69
N PHE A 47 -2.33 -11.50 0.45
CA PHE A 47 -3.53 -11.95 -0.26
C PHE A 47 -3.41 -13.42 -0.68
N SER A 48 -2.73 -14.26 0.12
CA SER A 48 -2.85 -15.70 -0.04
C SER A 48 -4.25 -16.04 0.43
N GLN A 49 -5.20 -16.07 -0.51
CA GLN A 49 -6.48 -16.71 -0.33
C GLN A 49 -6.19 -18.07 0.33
N LEU A 50 -6.85 -18.38 1.44
CA LEU A 50 -6.81 -19.72 2.01
C LEU A 50 -7.02 -20.67 0.84
N ASP A 51 -6.13 -21.66 0.70
CA ASP A 51 -5.98 -22.60 -0.42
C ASP A 51 -7.22 -23.49 -0.67
N LEU A 52 -8.44 -22.98 -0.43
CA LEU A 52 -9.75 -23.56 -0.69
C LEU A 52 -9.91 -24.10 -2.12
N PHE A 53 -9.20 -23.53 -3.09
CA PHE A 53 -9.15 -24.00 -4.48
C PHE A 53 -7.75 -24.40 -4.95
N ALA A 54 -6.77 -24.46 -4.06
CA ALA A 54 -5.46 -24.94 -4.46
C ALA A 54 -5.51 -26.44 -4.73
N THR A 55 -4.87 -26.88 -5.81
CA THR A 55 -4.75 -28.30 -6.12
C THR A 55 -4.08 -29.03 -4.95
N PRO A 56 -4.61 -30.18 -4.49
CA PRO A 56 -4.05 -30.90 -3.36
C PRO A 56 -2.59 -31.25 -3.63
N LYS A 57 -1.68 -30.78 -2.76
CA LYS A 57 -0.27 -31.18 -2.83
C LYS A 57 -0.18 -32.65 -2.44
N LYS A 58 0.33 -33.51 -3.32
CA LYS A 58 0.64 -34.91 -2.97
C LYS A 58 1.66 -34.90 -1.83
N ARG A 59 1.29 -35.51 -0.71
CA ARG A 59 2.22 -35.76 0.40
C ARG A 59 3.27 -36.77 -0.08
N LYS A 60 4.55 -36.43 0.11
CA LYS A 60 5.66 -37.39 -0.03
C LYS A 60 5.66 -38.33 1.16
#